data_AF-A0A7X8B170-F1
#
_entry.id   AF-A0A7X8B170-F1
#
_cell.length_a   1.000
_cell.length_b   1.000
_cell.length_c   1.000
_cell.angle_alpha   90.00
_cell.angle_beta   90.00
_cell.angle_gamma   90.00
#
_symmetry.space_group_name_H-M   'P 1'
#
loop_
_entity.id
_entity.type
_entity.pdbx_description
1 polymer ?
#
loop_
_entity_poly.entity_id
_entity_poly.type
_entity_poly.pdbx_seq_one_letter_code
_entity_poly.pdbx_strand_id
1 'polypeptide(L)'
;MAQVLEIREQKRYLAGKKAFESWRKRFHESFDIETRPEDLTEAALSILIEGTEEASMPLYEFIMGALGLGKGPRFYSLETAEILLVTDISLFLLDQLRFEAMRRMDWVEDWPTLHIPLLDLVLDYAGRFSSAKHATPDLSATHPLFPEYQRIFQGDRPSFVRRLIPDAVRAFQEQFGTP
;
A
#
# COMPACT_ATOMS: atom_id res chain seq x y z
N MET A 1 -7.52 -12.60 30.07
CA MET A 1 -6.69 -11.78 29.16
C MET A 1 -5.99 -12.64 28.11
N ALA A 2 -5.30 -13.73 28.47
CA ALA A 2 -4.64 -14.65 27.52
C ALA A 2 -5.57 -15.18 26.40
N GLN A 3 -6.76 -15.67 26.74
CA GLN A 3 -7.72 -16.20 25.76
C GLN A 3 -8.23 -15.14 24.75
N VAL A 4 -8.27 -13.86 25.14
CA VAL A 4 -8.71 -12.76 24.26
C VAL A 4 -7.59 -12.37 23.28
N LEU A 5 -6.33 -12.46 23.72
CA LEU A 5 -5.15 -12.28 22.87
C LEU A 5 -5.07 -13.39 21.82
N GLU A 6 -5.21 -14.65 22.22
CA GLU A 6 -5.20 -15.80 21.30
C GLU A 6 -6.29 -15.71 20.21
N ILE A 7 -7.50 -15.29 20.57
CA ILE A 7 -8.60 -15.15 19.59
C ILE A 7 -8.30 -14.02 18.58
N ARG A 8 -7.69 -12.92 19.01
CA ARG A 8 -7.32 -11.81 18.12
C ARG A 8 -6.21 -12.22 17.16
N GLU A 9 -5.18 -12.91 17.66
CA GLU A 9 -4.10 -13.44 16.84
C GLU A 9 -4.60 -14.47 15.82
N GLN A 10 -5.50 -15.36 16.23
CA GLN A 10 -6.09 -16.34 15.32
C GLN A 10 -6.94 -15.68 14.22
N LYS A 11 -7.71 -14.64 14.55
CA LYS A 11 -8.45 -13.85 13.55
C LYS A 11 -7.51 -13.14 12.58
N ARG A 12 -6.43 -12.52 13.09
CA ARG A 12 -5.39 -11.88 12.27
C ARG A 12 -4.73 -12.88 11.32
N TYR A 13 -4.36 -14.06 11.82
CA TYR A 13 -3.79 -15.14 11.01
C TYR A 13 -4.73 -15.60 9.90
N LEU A 14 -6.01 -15.82 10.21
CA LEU A 14 -7.01 -16.21 9.20
C LEU A 14 -7.26 -15.10 8.16
N ALA A 15 -7.27 -13.84 8.59
CA ALA A 15 -7.38 -12.68 7.71
C ALA A 15 -6.19 -12.61 6.75
N GLY A 16 -4.96 -12.71 7.26
CA GLY A 16 -3.75 -12.70 6.43
C GLY A 16 -3.68 -13.87 5.45
N LYS A 17 -4.07 -15.08 5.88
CA LYS A 17 -4.13 -16.24 4.98
C LYS A 17 -5.07 -15.98 3.79
N LYS A 18 -6.21 -15.33 4.01
CA LYS A 18 -7.16 -14.98 2.95
C LYS A 18 -6.65 -13.83 2.08
N ALA A 19 -6.10 -12.79 2.70
CA ALA A 19 -5.59 -11.60 2.03
C ALA A 19 -4.46 -11.96 1.04
N PHE A 20 -3.50 -12.76 1.46
CA PHE A 20 -2.35 -13.14 0.62
C PHE A 20 -2.60 -14.35 -0.30
N GLU A 21 -3.80 -14.97 -0.29
CA GLU A 21 -4.06 -16.16 -1.12
C GLU A 21 -3.90 -15.85 -2.62
N SER A 22 -4.43 -14.72 -3.08
CA SER A 22 -4.32 -14.30 -4.49
C SER A 22 -2.90 -13.85 -4.83
N TRP A 23 -2.24 -13.15 -3.91
CA TRP A 23 -0.89 -12.63 -4.11
C TRP A 23 0.16 -13.74 -4.25
N ARG A 24 0.11 -14.77 -3.38
CA ARG A 24 1.00 -15.94 -3.49
C ARG A 24 0.87 -16.65 -4.84
N LYS A 25 -0.34 -16.69 -5.40
CA LYS A 25 -0.61 -17.28 -6.72
C LYS A 25 -0.14 -16.38 -7.86
N ARG A 26 -0.28 -15.06 -7.72
CA ARG A 26 0.04 -14.07 -8.75
C ARG A 26 1.54 -13.78 -8.84
N PHE A 27 2.21 -13.57 -7.71
CA PHE A 27 3.61 -13.17 -7.66
C PHE A 27 4.57 -14.34 -7.46
N HIS A 28 4.05 -15.54 -7.14
CA HIS A 28 4.87 -16.73 -6.84
C HIS A 28 5.85 -16.52 -5.67
N GLU A 29 5.51 -15.62 -4.75
CA GLU A 29 6.29 -15.25 -3.57
C GLU A 29 5.61 -15.70 -2.27
N SER A 30 6.41 -15.83 -1.21
CA SER A 30 5.92 -16.11 0.13
C SER A 30 5.57 -14.81 0.85
N PHE A 31 4.28 -14.62 1.12
CA PHE A 31 3.77 -13.51 1.95
C PHE A 31 3.11 -14.05 3.22
N ASP A 32 3.25 -13.35 4.34
CA ASP A 32 2.63 -13.67 5.62
C ASP A 32 2.13 -12.42 6.35
N ILE A 33 1.61 -12.61 7.57
CA ILE A 33 1.00 -11.54 8.36
C ILE A 33 1.98 -10.43 8.79
N GLU A 34 3.28 -10.68 8.70
CA GLU A 34 4.35 -9.72 9.03
C GLU A 34 4.95 -9.07 7.78
N THR A 35 4.52 -9.46 6.57
CA THR A 35 4.98 -8.84 5.32
C THR A 35 4.66 -7.35 5.30
N ARG A 36 5.71 -6.53 5.21
CA ARG A 36 5.67 -5.07 5.10
C ARG A 36 5.87 -4.61 3.64
N PRO A 37 5.57 -3.35 3.30
CA PRO A 37 5.94 -2.76 2.01
C PRO A 37 7.41 -2.98 1.64
N GLU A 38 8.34 -2.81 2.58
CA GLU A 38 9.78 -2.99 2.35
C GLU A 38 10.19 -4.44 2.04
N ASP A 39 9.39 -5.42 2.45
CA ASP A 39 9.68 -6.85 2.23
C ASP A 39 9.28 -7.32 0.81
N LEU A 40 8.57 -6.49 0.04
CA LEU A 40 8.13 -6.83 -1.32
C LEU A 40 9.32 -6.87 -2.29
N THR A 41 9.33 -7.81 -3.23
CA THR A 41 10.31 -7.78 -4.32
C THR A 41 10.03 -6.60 -5.25
N GLU A 42 11.04 -6.17 -6.00
CA GLU A 42 10.88 -5.14 -7.02
C GLU A 42 9.89 -5.56 -8.11
N ALA A 43 9.84 -6.86 -8.44
CA ALA A 43 8.91 -7.41 -9.42
C ALA A 43 7.46 -7.30 -8.93
N ALA A 44 7.16 -7.70 -7.69
CA ALA A 44 5.82 -7.54 -7.12
C ALA A 44 5.44 -6.05 -6.98
N LEU A 45 6.38 -5.23 -6.49
CA LEU A 45 6.14 -3.81 -6.28
C LEU A 45 5.88 -3.07 -7.59
N SER A 46 6.64 -3.35 -8.65
CA SER A 46 6.48 -2.69 -9.96
C SER A 46 5.10 -2.89 -10.61
N ILE A 47 4.47 -4.04 -10.33
CA ILE A 47 3.08 -4.33 -10.75
C ILE A 47 2.09 -3.60 -9.85
N LEU A 48 2.30 -3.62 -8.53
CA LEU A 48 1.33 -3.07 -7.56
C LEU A 48 1.24 -1.53 -7.59
N ILE A 49 2.30 -0.82 -7.97
CA ILE A 49 2.34 0.65 -7.96
C ILE A 49 1.70 1.31 -9.19
N GLU A 50 1.41 0.55 -10.24
CA GLU A 50 0.90 1.07 -11.51
C GLU A 50 -0.43 1.82 -11.29
N GLY A 51 -1.35 1.23 -10.52
CA GLY A 51 -2.60 1.87 -10.10
C GLY A 51 -3.55 2.24 -11.23
N THR A 52 -3.45 1.56 -12.38
CA THR A 52 -4.53 1.51 -13.38
C THR A 52 -5.73 0.74 -12.81
N GLU A 53 -6.91 0.91 -13.40
CA GLU A 53 -8.13 0.20 -12.95
C GLU A 53 -7.92 -1.33 -12.99
N GLU A 54 -7.22 -1.81 -14.02
CA GLU A 54 -6.86 -3.22 -14.20
C GLU A 54 -5.79 -3.67 -13.19
N ALA A 55 -4.77 -2.84 -12.94
CA ALA A 55 -3.70 -3.13 -11.96
C ALA A 55 -4.13 -2.95 -10.50
N SER A 56 -5.34 -2.42 -10.23
CA SER A 56 -5.88 -2.26 -8.88
C SER A 56 -6.50 -3.55 -8.32
N MET A 57 -6.80 -4.53 -9.18
CA MET A 57 -7.42 -5.79 -8.77
C MET A 57 -6.64 -6.58 -7.70
N PRO A 58 -5.30 -6.71 -7.76
CA PRO A 58 -4.54 -7.33 -6.68
C PRO A 58 -4.75 -6.63 -5.32
N LEU A 59 -4.87 -5.30 -5.28
CA LEU A 59 -5.13 -4.55 -4.06
C LEU A 59 -6.54 -4.83 -3.54
N TYR A 60 -7.55 -4.81 -4.40
CA TYR A 60 -8.92 -5.13 -4.00
C TYR A 60 -9.06 -6.55 -3.47
N GLU A 61 -8.46 -7.54 -4.14
CA GLU A 61 -8.46 -8.92 -3.67
C GLU A 61 -7.81 -9.07 -2.29
N PHE A 62 -6.69 -8.38 -2.07
CA PHE A 62 -5.99 -8.36 -0.79
C PHE A 62 -6.86 -7.76 0.33
N ILE A 63 -7.42 -6.57 0.09
CA ILE A 63 -8.25 -5.85 1.05
C ILE A 63 -9.53 -6.63 1.37
N MET A 64 -10.23 -7.12 0.35
CA MET A 64 -11.44 -7.93 0.53
C MET A 64 -11.15 -9.24 1.28
N GLY A 65 -10.01 -9.87 1.00
CA GLY A 65 -9.55 -11.05 1.72
C GLY A 65 -9.28 -10.77 3.21
N ALA A 66 -8.63 -9.65 3.51
CA ALA A 66 -8.36 -9.20 4.88
C ALA A 66 -9.64 -8.86 5.65
N LEU A 67 -10.58 -8.15 5.02
CA LEU A 67 -11.85 -7.74 5.62
C LEU A 67 -12.91 -8.85 5.62
N GLY A 68 -12.67 -9.97 4.93
CA GLY A 68 -13.60 -11.09 4.85
C GLY A 68 -14.81 -10.85 3.94
N LEU A 69 -14.70 -9.93 2.97
CA LEU A 69 -15.79 -9.52 2.06
C LEU A 69 -16.00 -10.47 0.87
N GLY A 70 -15.04 -11.39 0.65
CA GLY A 70 -15.09 -12.39 -0.42
C GLY A 70 -13.88 -12.30 -1.36
N LYS A 71 -14.05 -12.72 -2.60
CA LYS A 71 -13.01 -12.72 -3.65
C LYS A 71 -13.22 -11.57 -4.64
N GLY A 72 -12.19 -11.23 -5.41
CA GLY A 72 -12.17 -10.10 -6.36
C GLY A 72 -13.44 -9.89 -7.21
N PRO A 73 -13.99 -10.92 -7.88
CA PRO A 73 -15.20 -10.77 -8.70
C PRO A 73 -16.45 -10.30 -7.92
N ARG A 74 -16.45 -10.47 -6.60
CA ARG A 74 -17.55 -10.06 -5.72
C ARG A 74 -17.51 -8.56 -5.41
N PHE A 75 -16.45 -7.84 -5.78
CA PHE A 75 -16.33 -6.40 -5.57
C PHE A 75 -17.52 -5.64 -6.16
N TYR A 76 -17.91 -5.97 -7.39
CA TYR A 76 -19.04 -5.33 -8.09
C TYR A 76 -20.43 -5.67 -7.51
N SER A 77 -20.50 -6.61 -6.54
CA SER A 77 -21.73 -6.97 -5.83
C SER A 77 -21.70 -6.64 -4.35
N LEU A 78 -20.68 -5.90 -3.89
CA LEU A 78 -20.62 -5.36 -2.55
C LEU A 78 -21.65 -4.24 -2.35
N GLU A 79 -22.04 -4.04 -1.09
CA GLU A 79 -22.85 -2.88 -0.72
C GLU A 79 -22.07 -1.58 -0.97
N THR A 80 -22.77 -0.47 -1.23
CA THR A 80 -22.11 0.81 -1.57
C THR A 80 -21.11 1.25 -0.49
N ALA A 81 -21.42 1.02 0.79
CA ALA A 81 -20.51 1.35 1.89
C ALA A 81 -19.23 0.49 1.89
N GLU A 82 -19.34 -0.79 1.51
CA GLU A 82 -18.20 -1.70 1.42
C GLU A 82 -17.32 -1.34 0.21
N ILE A 83 -17.92 -0.97 -0.93
CA ILE A 83 -17.18 -0.47 -2.10
C ILE A 83 -16.36 0.75 -1.71
N LEU A 84 -16.99 1.76 -1.08
CA LEU A 84 -16.30 2.98 -0.65
C LEU A 84 -15.14 2.67 0.29
N LEU A 85 -15.34 1.79 1.27
CA LEU A 85 -14.29 1.38 2.21
C LEU A 85 -13.12 0.71 1.49
N VAL A 86 -13.39 -0.24 0.59
CA VAL A 86 -12.33 -0.93 -0.15
C VAL A 86 -11.56 0.03 -1.05
N THR A 87 -12.25 0.95 -1.73
CA THR A 87 -11.61 1.99 -2.56
C THR A 87 -10.77 2.96 -1.73
N ASP A 88 -11.24 3.40 -0.57
CA ASP A 88 -10.47 4.29 0.31
C ASP A 88 -9.17 3.62 0.83
N ILE A 89 -9.26 2.34 1.18
CA ILE A 89 -8.09 1.55 1.61
C ILE A 89 -7.15 1.29 0.44
N SER A 90 -7.68 1.02 -0.76
CA SER A 90 -6.83 0.75 -1.93
C SER A 90 -6.03 1.96 -2.33
N LEU A 91 -6.64 3.16 -2.33
CA LEU A 91 -5.93 4.41 -2.60
C LEU A 91 -4.83 4.68 -1.57
N PHE A 92 -5.13 4.44 -0.29
CA PHE A 92 -4.15 4.59 0.78
C PHE A 92 -2.98 3.60 0.65
N LEU A 93 -3.26 2.32 0.44
CA LEU A 93 -2.23 1.30 0.26
C LEU A 93 -1.39 1.57 -0.99
N LEU A 94 -2.03 1.96 -2.08
CA LEU A 94 -1.35 2.31 -3.33
C LEU A 94 -0.35 3.45 -3.12
N ASP A 95 -0.74 4.49 -2.37
CA ASP A 95 0.19 5.54 -1.95
C ASP A 95 1.37 4.98 -1.13
N GLN A 96 1.13 4.07 -0.17
CA GLN A 96 2.21 3.50 0.65
C GLN A 96 3.20 2.70 -0.20
N LEU A 97 2.71 1.90 -1.14
CA LEU A 97 3.55 1.12 -2.07
C LEU A 97 4.35 2.04 -3.00
N ARG A 98 3.75 3.14 -3.47
CA ARG A 98 4.45 4.14 -4.27
C ARG A 98 5.51 4.88 -3.47
N PHE A 99 5.27 5.17 -2.20
CA PHE A 99 6.29 5.74 -1.32
C PHE A 99 7.44 4.78 -1.08
N GLU A 100 7.17 3.47 -0.96
CA GLU A 100 8.25 2.47 -0.90
C GLU A 100 9.09 2.47 -2.19
N ALA A 101 8.44 2.49 -3.36
CA ALA A 101 9.16 2.56 -4.63
C ALA A 101 10.02 3.84 -4.73
N MET A 102 9.46 4.99 -4.34
CA MET A 102 10.19 6.26 -4.26
C MET A 102 11.37 6.20 -3.28
N ARG A 103 11.20 5.56 -2.12
CA ARG A 103 12.25 5.41 -1.11
C ARG A 103 13.40 4.54 -1.62
N ARG A 104 13.11 3.43 -2.32
CA ARG A 104 14.14 2.56 -2.92
C ARG A 104 15.00 3.27 -3.98
N MET A 105 14.48 4.34 -4.57
CA MET A 105 15.20 5.18 -5.52
C MET A 105 15.86 6.41 -4.86
N ASP A 106 15.82 6.54 -3.53
CA ASP A 106 16.28 7.69 -2.76
C ASP A 106 15.53 9.01 -3.06
N TRP A 107 14.26 8.96 -3.50
CA TRP A 107 13.47 10.17 -3.81
C TRP A 107 12.80 10.77 -2.59
N VAL A 108 12.44 9.95 -1.62
CA VAL A 108 11.77 10.36 -0.38
C VAL A 108 12.49 9.79 0.82
N GLU A 109 12.35 10.47 1.94
CA GLU A 109 12.86 10.00 3.23
C GLU A 109 12.06 8.78 3.72
N ASP A 110 12.61 8.10 4.72
CA ASP A 110 11.94 6.98 5.37
C ASP A 110 10.58 7.38 5.99
N TRP A 111 9.66 6.43 6.09
CA TRP A 111 8.28 6.70 6.47
C TRP A 111 7.67 5.59 7.35
N PRO A 112 7.00 5.93 8.47
CA PRO A 112 6.60 4.94 9.47
C PRO A 112 5.73 3.80 8.94
N THR A 113 4.84 4.04 7.97
CA THR A 113 3.94 3.01 7.44
C THR A 113 4.65 1.97 6.59
N LEU A 114 5.86 2.25 6.10
CA LEU A 114 6.68 1.31 5.32
C LEU A 114 7.17 0.14 6.18
N HIS A 115 7.21 0.34 7.49
CA HIS A 115 7.62 -0.63 8.50
C HIS A 115 6.45 -1.39 9.13
N ILE A 116 5.22 -1.09 8.71
CA ILE A 116 4.00 -1.71 9.25
C ILE A 116 3.55 -2.83 8.31
N PRO A 117 3.17 -4.02 8.82
CA PRO A 117 2.66 -5.08 7.96
C PRO A 117 1.47 -4.63 7.12
N LEU A 118 1.45 -5.01 5.84
CA LEU A 118 0.40 -4.65 4.89
C LEU A 118 -1.00 -5.02 5.40
N LEU A 119 -1.10 -6.15 6.12
CA LEU A 119 -2.34 -6.60 6.71
C LEU A 119 -2.85 -5.61 7.77
N ASP A 120 -1.96 -5.09 8.61
CA ASP A 120 -2.32 -4.18 9.69
C ASP A 120 -2.69 -2.80 9.15
N LEU A 121 -2.06 -2.36 8.05
CA LEU A 121 -2.46 -1.15 7.32
C LEU A 121 -3.93 -1.21 6.85
N VAL A 122 -4.43 -2.41 6.51
CA VAL A 122 -5.83 -2.63 6.13
C VAL A 122 -6.74 -2.73 7.35
N LEU A 123 -6.41 -3.62 8.30
CA LEU A 123 -7.29 -3.93 9.43
C LEU A 123 -7.47 -2.74 10.36
N ASP A 124 -6.43 -1.92 10.53
CA ASP A 124 -6.47 -0.74 11.39
C ASP A 124 -6.80 0.56 10.64
N TYR A 125 -7.10 0.49 9.34
CA TYR A 125 -7.32 1.67 8.49
C TYR A 125 -8.29 2.67 9.10
N ALA A 126 -9.51 2.22 9.43
CA ALA A 126 -10.57 3.09 9.92
C ALA A 126 -10.20 3.78 11.24
N GLY A 127 -9.49 3.08 12.14
CA GLY A 127 -9.18 3.56 13.48
C GLY A 127 -7.86 4.33 13.60
N ARG A 128 -6.87 4.07 12.72
CA ARG A 128 -5.52 4.62 12.84
C ARG A 128 -5.09 5.47 11.65
N PHE A 129 -5.43 5.07 10.42
CA PHE A 129 -4.84 5.64 9.22
C PHE A 129 -5.78 6.54 8.42
N SER A 130 -7.09 6.42 8.60
CA SER A 130 -8.11 7.20 7.89
C SER A 130 -7.93 8.71 8.04
N SER A 131 -7.55 9.18 9.23
CA SER A 131 -7.30 10.60 9.52
C SER A 131 -6.00 11.15 8.93
N ALA A 132 -5.03 10.28 8.68
CA ALA A 132 -3.71 10.62 8.16
C ALA A 132 -3.48 10.14 6.73
N LYS A 133 -4.53 9.71 6.00
CA LYS A 133 -4.41 9.13 4.65
C LYS A 133 -3.77 10.06 3.61
N HIS A 134 -3.76 11.37 3.88
CA HIS A 134 -3.15 12.38 3.03
C HIS A 134 -1.70 12.71 3.40
N ALA A 135 -1.18 12.20 4.52
CA ALA A 135 0.21 12.37 4.88
C ALA A 135 1.12 11.68 3.85
N THR A 136 2.30 12.24 3.65
CA THR A 136 3.34 11.72 2.75
C THR A 136 4.68 11.80 3.45
N PRO A 137 5.66 10.97 3.06
CA PRO A 137 7.05 11.23 3.41
C PRO A 137 7.51 12.61 2.94
N ASP A 138 8.57 13.10 3.58
CA ASP A 138 9.30 14.25 3.08
C ASP A 138 10.13 13.87 1.84
N LEU A 139 10.34 14.83 0.95
CA LEU A 139 11.23 14.63 -0.19
C LEU A 139 12.67 14.52 0.30
N SER A 140 13.44 13.59 -0.27
CA SER A 140 14.84 13.38 0.06
C SER A 140 15.68 14.63 -0.25
N ALA A 141 16.64 14.93 0.63
CA ALA A 141 17.58 16.02 0.42
C ALA A 141 18.47 15.86 -0.83
N THR A 142 18.63 14.62 -1.33
CA THR A 142 19.39 14.32 -2.55
C THR A 142 18.58 14.50 -3.83
N HIS A 143 17.25 14.64 -3.73
CA HIS A 143 16.39 14.77 -4.90
C HIS A 143 16.60 16.13 -5.60
N PRO A 144 16.71 16.19 -6.95
CA PRO A 144 16.99 17.43 -7.67
C PRO A 144 16.00 18.58 -7.39
N LEU A 145 14.74 18.23 -7.11
CA LEU A 145 13.67 19.19 -6.79
C LEU A 145 13.57 19.57 -5.30
N PHE A 146 14.49 19.09 -4.44
CA PHE A 146 14.49 19.43 -3.01
C PHE A 146 14.56 20.94 -2.72
N PRO A 147 15.34 21.77 -3.44
CA PRO A 147 15.33 23.21 -3.23
C PRO A 147 13.97 23.87 -3.52
N GLU A 148 13.19 23.33 -4.47
CA GLU A 148 11.83 23.79 -4.76
C GLU A 148 10.87 23.34 -3.67
N TYR A 149 10.95 22.07 -3.27
CA TYR A 149 10.15 21.49 -2.20
C TYR A 149 10.27 22.26 -0.88
N GLN A 150 11.49 22.69 -0.51
CA GLN A 150 11.71 23.46 0.72
C GLN A 150 11.00 24.82 0.74
N ARG A 151 10.76 25.43 -0.44
CA ARG A 151 10.08 26.73 -0.57
C ARG A 151 8.56 26.63 -0.48
N ILE A 152 8.01 25.41 -0.55
CA ILE A 152 6.58 25.16 -0.50
C ILE A 152 6.09 25.20 0.94
N PHE A 153 4.90 25.80 1.13
CA PHE A 153 4.22 25.80 2.42
C PHE A 153 3.99 24.38 2.92
N GLN A 154 4.21 24.12 4.21
CA GLN A 154 4.19 22.75 4.74
C GLN A 154 2.90 21.98 4.42
N GLY A 155 1.74 22.66 4.43
CA GLY A 155 0.45 22.05 4.09
C GLY A 155 0.32 21.57 2.64
N ASP A 156 1.13 22.11 1.72
CA ASP A 156 1.07 21.80 0.28
C ASP A 156 2.11 20.76 -0.16
N ARG A 157 3.06 20.43 0.73
CA ARG A 157 4.11 19.43 0.48
C ARG A 157 3.57 18.04 0.10
N PRO A 158 2.49 17.53 0.71
CA PRO A 158 1.88 16.27 0.28
C PRO A 158 1.47 16.23 -1.20
N SER A 159 0.92 17.33 -1.70
CA SER A 159 0.53 17.47 -3.11
C SER A 159 1.75 17.49 -4.02
N PHE A 160 2.85 18.12 -3.58
CA PHE A 160 4.10 18.13 -4.32
C PHE A 160 4.69 16.73 -4.47
N VAL A 161 4.77 15.96 -3.38
CA VAL A 161 5.29 14.58 -3.40
C VAL A 161 4.43 13.69 -4.30
N ARG A 162 3.10 13.77 -4.19
CA ARG A 162 2.18 13.01 -5.04
C ARG A 162 2.31 13.35 -6.53
N ARG A 163 2.65 14.59 -6.87
CA ARG A 163 2.90 14.99 -8.26
C ARG A 163 4.09 14.26 -8.89
N LEU A 164 5.05 13.79 -8.08
CA LEU A 164 6.22 13.04 -8.55
C LEU A 164 5.93 11.55 -8.77
N ILE A 165 4.82 11.02 -8.25
CA ILE A 165 4.47 9.61 -8.33
C ILE A 165 4.48 9.07 -9.78
N PRO A 166 3.90 9.74 -10.79
CA PRO A 166 3.92 9.21 -12.15
C PRO A 166 5.34 9.01 -12.70
N ASP A 167 6.24 9.95 -12.41
CA ASP A 167 7.64 9.88 -12.83
C ASP A 167 8.40 8.81 -12.04
N ALA A 168 8.10 8.67 -10.74
CA ALA A 168 8.67 7.63 -9.89
C ALA A 168 8.24 6.22 -10.34
N VAL A 169 6.95 6.01 -10.63
CA VAL A 169 6.43 4.73 -11.12
C VAL A 169 7.13 4.35 -12.42
N ARG A 170 7.23 5.29 -13.37
CA ARG A 170 7.91 5.06 -14.64
C ARG A 170 9.39 4.72 -14.44
N ALA A 171 10.12 5.50 -13.65
CA ALA A 171 11.54 5.26 -13.38
C ALA A 171 11.77 3.90 -12.69
N PHE A 172 10.93 3.54 -11.72
CA PHE A 172 11.01 2.27 -11.02
C PHE A 172 10.76 1.08 -11.97
N GLN A 173 9.76 1.19 -12.85
CA GLN A 173 9.46 0.17 -13.86
C GLN A 173 10.53 0.08 -14.95
N GLU A 174 11.14 1.18 -15.37
CA GLU A 174 12.28 1.15 -16.30
C GLU A 174 13.51 0.47 -15.68
N GLN A 175 13.73 0.66 -14.38
CA GLN A 175 14.89 0.10 -13.68
C GLN A 175 14.70 -1.36 -13.27
N PHE A 176 13.49 -1.75 -12.87
CA PHE A 176 13.21 -3.04 -12.24
C PHE A 176 12.06 -3.84 -12.86
N GLY A 177 11.37 -3.28 -13.86
CA GLY A 177 10.31 -3.97 -14.57
C GLY A 177 10.86 -5.20 -15.30
N THR A 178 10.15 -6.32 -15.17
CA THR A 178 10.39 -7.48 -16.04
C THR A 178 10.00 -7.14 -17.48
N PRO A 179 10.80 -7.53 -18.49
CA PRO A 179 10.46 -7.36 -19.90
C PRO A 179 9.22 -8.13 -20.34
#